data_AF-A0A940BUU3-F1
#
_entry.id   AF-A0A940BUU3-F1
#
_cell.length_a   1.000
_cell.length_b   1.000
_cell.length_c   1.000
_cell.angle_alpha   90.00
_cell.angle_beta   90.00
_cell.angle_gamma   90.00
#
_symmetry.space_group_name_H-M   'P 1'
#
loop_
_entity.id
_entity.type
_entity.pdbx_description
1 polymer ?
#
loop_
_entity_poly.entity_id
_entity_poly.type
_entity_poly.pdbx_seq_one_letter_code
_entity_poly.pdbx_strand_id
1 'polypeptide(L)'
;MAEFFELTAYCKNGFFKNYGVDLSDIIKTPYTMSFDTVNHGGFTAYTVNIENLVMNEDTLDTLAGLAKSILDKLGGASLISGIYELTGYNLMGVNTVKQLDSVLYKFPLLFFRQGEEKGLEVYKTVNGISVIYNKEAQDIFGD
;
A
#
# COMPACT_ATOMS: atom_id res chain seq x y z
N MET A 1 15.40 -10.63 -5.46
CA MET A 1 14.33 -11.07 -4.56
C MET A 1 13.26 -10.01 -4.70
N ALA A 2 12.05 -10.37 -5.15
CA ALA A 2 11.01 -9.38 -5.47
C ALA A 2 10.25 -9.04 -4.19
N GLU A 3 10.52 -7.87 -3.63
CA GLU A 3 9.68 -7.26 -2.60
C GLU A 3 8.58 -6.50 -3.33
N PHE A 4 7.34 -6.80 -2.98
CA PHE A 4 6.17 -6.29 -3.67
C PHE A 4 5.30 -5.51 -2.70
N PHE A 5 4.90 -4.31 -3.11
CA PHE A 5 3.95 -3.50 -2.35
C PHE A 5 2.76 -3.18 -3.23
N GLU A 6 1.58 -3.58 -2.78
CA GLU A 6 0.32 -3.21 -3.41
C GLU A 6 -0.31 -2.07 -2.62
N LEU A 7 -0.72 -1.00 -3.29
CA LEU A 7 -1.48 0.11 -2.73
C LEU A 7 -2.83 0.22 -3.44
N THR A 8 -3.91 -0.06 -2.72
CA THR A 8 -5.27 -0.13 -3.30
C THR A 8 -6.20 0.90 -2.65
N ALA A 9 -6.78 1.76 -3.50
CA ALA A 9 -7.79 2.74 -3.13
C ALA A 9 -9.17 2.28 -3.64
N TYR A 10 -10.17 2.20 -2.76
CA TYR A 10 -11.54 1.83 -3.13
C TYR A 10 -12.43 3.06 -3.23
N CYS A 11 -13.09 3.22 -4.38
CA CYS A 11 -14.04 4.28 -4.65
C CYS A 11 -15.42 3.69 -4.95
N LYS A 12 -16.49 4.20 -4.31
CA LYS A 12 -17.85 3.80 -4.66
C LYS A 12 -18.30 4.45 -5.98
N ASN A 13 -18.93 3.66 -6.85
CA ASN A 13 -19.50 4.10 -8.11
C ASN A 13 -20.73 5.00 -7.87
N GLY A 14 -20.84 6.10 -8.60
CA GLY A 14 -21.78 7.20 -8.39
C GLY A 14 -21.42 8.25 -7.32
N PHE A 15 -20.37 8.06 -6.49
CA PHE A 15 -20.05 8.99 -5.39
C PHE A 15 -18.96 10.01 -5.72
N PHE A 16 -18.10 9.72 -6.70
CA PHE A 16 -16.97 10.57 -7.07
C PHE A 16 -17.08 10.96 -8.54
N LYS A 17 -16.89 12.24 -8.86
CA LYS A 17 -17.12 12.79 -10.22
C LYS A 17 -16.14 12.29 -11.28
N ASN A 18 -15.06 11.62 -10.88
CA ASN A 18 -13.95 11.24 -11.75
C ASN A 18 -13.82 9.71 -11.83
N TYR A 19 -14.53 9.09 -12.77
CA TYR A 19 -14.28 7.71 -13.19
C TYR A 19 -13.20 7.73 -14.29
N GLY A 20 -12.20 6.84 -14.20
CA GLY A 20 -11.11 6.77 -15.19
C GLY A 20 -9.97 7.76 -14.92
N VAL A 21 -9.64 7.99 -13.65
CA VAL A 21 -8.47 8.80 -13.29
C VAL A 21 -7.20 8.07 -13.72
N ASP A 22 -6.45 8.68 -14.63
CA ASP A 22 -5.09 8.26 -14.93
C ASP A 22 -4.17 8.65 -13.76
N LEU A 23 -3.48 7.64 -13.22
CA LEU A 23 -2.51 7.78 -12.13
C LEU A 23 -1.07 7.70 -12.64
N SER A 24 -0.83 7.53 -13.95
CA SER A 24 0.50 7.32 -14.54
C SER A 24 1.46 8.51 -14.37
N ASP A 25 0.96 9.74 -14.25
CA ASP A 25 1.76 10.94 -13.94
C ASP A 25 2.21 11.03 -12.47
N ILE A 26 1.71 10.16 -11.59
CA ILE A 26 2.22 10.00 -10.22
C ILE A 26 3.51 9.16 -10.21
N ILE A 27 3.91 8.58 -11.34
CA ILE A 27 5.17 7.84 -11.51
C ILE A 27 6.37 8.79 -11.48
N LYS A 28 6.76 9.23 -10.29
CA LYS A 28 7.99 9.98 -10.03
C LYS A 28 8.76 9.39 -8.86
N THR A 29 8.94 8.08 -8.86
CA THR A 29 9.73 7.37 -7.85
C THR A 29 10.81 6.54 -8.55
N PRO A 30 11.90 6.17 -7.86
CA PRO A 30 12.92 5.28 -8.42
C PRO A 30 12.43 3.83 -8.59
N TYR A 31 11.18 3.52 -8.23
CA TYR A 31 10.64 2.18 -8.24
C TYR A 31 9.93 1.87 -9.55
N THR A 32 9.98 0.60 -9.97
CA THR A 32 9.13 0.10 -11.04
C THR A 32 7.71 0.03 -10.50
N MET A 33 6.78 0.70 -11.19
CA MET A 33 5.37 0.73 -10.78
C MET A 33 4.45 0.33 -11.92
N SER A 34 3.39 -0.40 -11.60
CA SER A 34 2.27 -0.67 -12.51
C SER A 34 0.94 -0.27 -11.87
N PHE A 35 -0.03 0.06 -12.70
CA PHE A 35 -1.34 0.51 -12.28
C PHE A 35 -2.40 -0.41 -12.85
N ASP A 36 -3.33 -0.81 -11.99
CA ASP A 36 -4.52 -1.53 -12.39
C ASP A 36 -5.77 -0.81 -11.87
N THR A 37 -6.87 -0.95 -12.61
CA THR A 37 -8.16 -0.40 -12.23
C THR A 37 -9.23 -1.45 -12.46
N VAL A 38 -9.81 -1.93 -11.37
CA VAL A 38 -10.81 -3.00 -11.41
C VAL A 38 -12.16 -2.45 -10.96
N ASN A 39 -13.18 -2.62 -11.80
CA ASN A 39 -14.55 -2.27 -11.48
C ASN A 39 -15.30 -3.51 -10.97
N HIS A 40 -15.84 -3.46 -9.76
CA HIS A 40 -16.61 -4.56 -9.18
C HIS A 40 -17.83 -4.06 -8.41
N GLY A 41 -19.02 -4.54 -8.76
CA GLY A 41 -20.21 -4.46 -7.91
C GLY A 41 -20.57 -3.06 -7.37
N GLY A 42 -20.33 -2.00 -8.15
CA GLY A 42 -20.58 -0.63 -7.71
C GLY A 42 -19.40 0.03 -6.98
N PHE A 43 -18.20 -0.51 -7.11
CA PHE A 43 -16.94 0.11 -6.69
C PHE A 43 -15.89 0.04 -7.82
N THR A 44 -14.93 0.95 -7.77
CA THR A 44 -13.69 0.94 -8.56
C THR A 44 -12.53 0.85 -7.58
N ALA A 45 -11.71 -0.19 -7.72
CA ALA A 45 -10.43 -0.32 -7.05
C ALA A 45 -9.34 0.24 -7.97
N TYR A 46 -8.56 1.20 -7.47
CA TYR A 46 -7.37 1.71 -8.13
C TYR A 46 -6.16 1.15 -7.40
N THR A 47 -5.37 0.33 -8.08
CA THR A 47 -4.25 -0.40 -7.49
C THR A 47 -2.93 0.08 -8.09
N VAL A 48 -1.98 0.40 -7.23
CA VAL A 48 -0.59 0.70 -7.59
C VAL A 48 0.29 -0.41 -7.05
N ASN A 49 0.95 -1.11 -7.95
CA ASN A 49 1.90 -2.15 -7.62
C ASN A 49 3.31 -1.55 -7.70
N ILE A 50 4.11 -1.75 -6.67
CA ILE A 50 5.48 -1.24 -6.57
C ILE A 50 6.41 -2.44 -6.38
N GLU A 51 7.33 -2.61 -7.31
CA GLU A 51 8.30 -3.69 -7.29
C GLU A 51 9.64 -3.22 -6.72
N ASN A 52 10.36 -4.14 -6.06
CA ASN A 52 11.68 -3.93 -5.47
C ASN A 52 11.70 -2.83 -4.40
N LEU A 53 10.62 -2.73 -3.62
CA LEU A 53 10.51 -1.80 -2.50
C LEU A 53 11.01 -2.46 -1.21
N VAL A 54 12.11 -1.98 -0.63
CA VAL A 54 12.53 -2.37 0.73
C VAL A 54 11.85 -1.44 1.73
N MET A 55 10.99 -1.96 2.62
CA MET A 55 10.32 -1.13 3.63
C MET A 55 11.30 -0.58 4.68
N ASN A 56 11.40 0.75 4.78
CA ASN A 56 12.09 1.51 5.82
C ASN A 56 11.36 2.86 6.05
N GLU A 57 11.91 3.74 6.90
CA GLU A 57 11.27 5.02 7.21
C GLU A 57 11.15 5.95 5.98
N ASP A 58 12.16 6.01 5.12
CA ASP A 58 12.18 6.84 3.90
C ASP A 58 11.18 6.32 2.86
N THR A 59 11.07 5.00 2.71
CA THR A 59 10.08 4.41 1.80
C THR A 59 8.67 4.61 2.32
N LEU A 60 8.47 4.59 3.63
CA LEU A 60 7.16 4.84 4.23
C LEU A 60 6.68 6.28 3.97
N ASP A 61 7.59 7.26 4.01
CA ASP A 61 7.28 8.64 3.60
C ASP A 61 6.93 8.74 2.12
N THR A 62 7.66 8.01 1.27
CA THR A 62 7.38 7.91 -0.16
C THR A 62 5.98 7.32 -0.41
N LEU A 63 5.63 6.24 0.28
CA LEU A 63 4.32 5.60 0.19
C LEU A 63 3.20 6.52 0.68
N ALA A 64 3.41 7.26 1.76
CA ALA A 64 2.45 8.24 2.25
C ALA A 64 2.24 9.39 1.25
N GLY A 65 3.31 9.86 0.61
CA GLY A 65 3.24 10.86 -0.48
C GLY A 65 2.49 10.35 -1.72
N LEU A 66 2.70 9.08 -2.08
CA LEU A 66 1.96 8.41 -3.16
C LEU A 66 0.48 8.30 -2.79
N ALA A 67 0.16 7.81 -1.59
CA ALA A 67 -1.20 7.71 -1.09
C ALA A 67 -1.90 9.08 -1.07
N LYS A 68 -1.19 10.14 -0.65
CA LYS A 68 -1.71 11.52 -0.72
C LYS A 68 -2.09 11.91 -2.14
N SER A 69 -1.20 11.68 -3.10
CA SER A 69 -1.42 12.05 -4.51
C SER A 69 -2.62 11.32 -5.11
N ILE A 70 -2.79 10.04 -4.78
CA ILE A 70 -3.95 9.24 -5.18
C ILE A 70 -5.22 9.78 -4.51
N LEU A 71 -5.20 10.00 -3.20
CA LEU A 71 -6.33 10.56 -2.44
C LEU A 71 -6.76 11.92 -2.99
N ASP A 72 -5.82 12.78 -3.37
CA ASP A 72 -6.10 14.12 -3.92
C ASP A 72 -6.74 14.04 -5.30
N LYS A 73 -6.25 13.16 -6.18
CA LYS A 73 -6.84 12.96 -7.51
C LYS A 73 -8.22 12.33 -7.48
N LEU A 74 -8.43 11.37 -6.59
CA LEU A 74 -9.72 10.70 -6.43
C LEU A 74 -10.76 11.61 -5.75
N GLY A 75 -10.33 12.72 -5.13
CA GLY A 75 -11.19 13.83 -4.69
C GLY A 75 -12.15 13.54 -3.53
N GLY A 76 -12.33 12.27 -3.15
CA GLY A 76 -13.16 11.90 -2.00
C GLY A 76 -12.96 10.49 -1.45
N ALA A 77 -11.95 9.76 -1.92
CA ALA A 77 -11.43 8.63 -1.15
C ALA A 77 -10.90 9.15 0.20
N SER A 78 -11.27 8.50 1.30
CA SER A 78 -10.82 8.85 2.66
C SER A 78 -9.76 7.89 3.22
N LEU A 79 -9.51 6.80 2.50
CA LEU A 79 -8.66 5.68 2.90
C LEU A 79 -8.02 5.04 1.67
N ILE A 80 -6.76 4.65 1.82
CA ILE A 80 -6.06 3.74 0.92
C ILE A 80 -5.41 2.65 1.77
N SER A 81 -5.64 1.39 1.40
CA SER A 81 -4.98 0.23 2.02
C SER A 81 -3.74 -0.15 1.23
N GLY A 82 -2.65 -0.48 1.91
CA GLY A 82 -1.45 -1.05 1.31
C GLY A 82 -1.12 -2.40 1.93
N ILE A 83 -0.55 -3.31 1.15
CA ILE A 83 -0.06 -4.61 1.58
C ILE A 83 1.41 -4.70 1.15
N TYR A 84 2.30 -4.82 2.12
CA TYR A 84 3.70 -5.15 1.87
C TYR A 84 3.89 -6.66 1.97
N GLU A 85 4.31 -7.28 0.87
CA GLU A 85 4.63 -8.70 0.82
C GLU A 85 6.14 -8.89 0.93
N LEU A 86 6.56 -9.50 2.05
CA LEU A 86 7.94 -9.86 2.28
C LEU A 86 8.08 -11.38 2.20
N THR A 87 8.97 -11.85 1.34
CA THR A 87 9.36 -13.26 1.36
C THR A 87 10.26 -13.52 2.56
N GLY A 88 9.92 -14.50 3.41
CA GLY A 88 10.50 -14.75 4.74
C GLY A 88 12.02 -15.01 4.80
N TYR A 89 12.70 -15.11 3.66
CA TYR A 89 14.15 -15.32 3.57
C TYR A 89 14.97 -14.26 4.34
N ASN A 90 14.55 -12.99 4.30
CA ASN A 90 15.28 -11.88 4.92
C ASN A 90 15.01 -11.73 6.43
N LEU A 91 13.83 -12.11 6.92
CA LEU A 91 13.48 -11.96 8.34
C LEU A 91 14.19 -12.98 9.24
N MET A 92 14.48 -14.17 8.74
CA MET A 92 15.11 -15.26 9.51
C MET A 92 16.64 -15.30 9.38
N GLY A 93 17.26 -14.36 8.66
CA GLY A 93 18.71 -14.37 8.42
C GLY A 93 19.21 -15.58 7.61
N VAL A 94 18.32 -16.20 6.82
CA VAL A 94 18.62 -17.44 6.09
C VAL A 94 19.15 -17.10 4.69
N ASN A 95 20.47 -17.22 4.52
CA ASN A 95 21.18 -16.90 3.28
C ASN A 95 21.13 -18.02 2.22
N THR A 96 20.45 -19.13 2.47
CA THR A 96 20.45 -20.31 1.58
C THR A 96 19.04 -20.86 1.34
N VAL A 97 18.60 -20.73 0.09
CA VAL A 97 17.25 -21.04 -0.45
C VAL A 97 16.85 -22.53 -0.38
N LYS A 98 17.75 -23.45 -0.02
CA LYS A 98 17.57 -24.89 -0.34
C LYS A 98 16.75 -25.74 0.62
N GLN A 99 16.18 -25.20 1.71
CA GLN A 99 15.53 -26.05 2.74
C GLN A 99 14.25 -25.49 3.39
N LEU A 100 13.61 -24.45 2.85
CA LEU A 100 12.44 -23.87 3.53
C LEU A 100 11.22 -23.82 2.60
N ASP A 101 10.12 -24.38 3.10
CA ASP A 101 8.77 -24.09 2.60
C ASP A 101 8.55 -22.57 2.62
N SER A 102 7.96 -22.04 1.56
CA SER A 102 8.03 -20.61 1.22
C SER A 102 7.12 -19.76 2.12
N VAL A 103 7.60 -19.34 3.30
CA VAL A 103 6.81 -18.45 4.18
C VAL A 103 6.73 -17.05 3.56
N LEU A 104 5.51 -16.58 3.27
CA LEU A 104 5.23 -15.22 2.82
C LEU A 104 4.52 -14.47 3.96
N TYR A 105 5.05 -13.30 4.30
CA TYR A 105 4.45 -12.42 5.30
C TYR A 105 3.80 -11.22 4.63
N LYS A 106 2.59 -10.87 5.08
CA LYS A 106 1.91 -9.60 4.73
C LYS A 106 1.96 -8.65 5.91
N PHE A 107 2.35 -7.41 5.62
CA PHE A 107 2.24 -6.31 6.56
C PHE A 107 1.20 -5.31 6.03
N PRO A 108 0.03 -5.19 6.67
CA PRO A 108 -0.98 -4.24 6.26
C PRO A 108 -0.59 -2.83 6.71
N LEU A 109 -0.64 -1.90 5.75
CA LEU A 109 -0.49 -0.47 5.95
C LEU A 109 -1.83 0.20 5.60
N LEU A 110 -2.24 1.20 6.37
CA LEU A 110 -3.40 2.01 6.04
C LEU A 110 -3.00 3.49 6.02
N PHE A 111 -3.46 4.19 4.98
CA PHE A 111 -3.23 5.62 4.79
C PHE A 111 -4.56 6.36 4.87
N PHE A 112 -4.65 7.33 5.77
CA PHE A 112 -5.85 8.12 6.01
C PHE A 112 -5.57 9.61 5.90
N ARG A 113 -6.55 10.37 5.39
CA ARG A 113 -6.63 11.80 5.72
C ARG A 113 -7.05 11.91 7.19
N GLN A 114 -6.25 12.62 8.00
CA GLN A 114 -6.59 12.95 9.40
C GLN A 114 -6.99 11.72 10.24
N GLY A 115 -6.15 10.69 10.32
CA GLY A 115 -6.46 9.47 11.07
C GLY A 115 -6.61 9.70 12.58
N GLU A 116 -5.86 10.63 13.14
CA GLU A 116 -5.90 10.99 14.58
C GLU A 116 -7.27 11.54 14.98
N GLU A 117 -7.91 12.36 14.14
CA GLU A 117 -9.26 12.91 14.37
C GLU A 117 -10.35 11.83 14.39
N LYS A 118 -10.04 10.63 13.88
CA LYS A 118 -10.91 9.45 13.88
C LYS A 118 -10.62 8.48 15.03
N GLY A 119 -9.74 8.87 15.98
CA GLY A 119 -9.38 8.05 17.14
C GLY A 119 -8.52 6.83 16.80
N LEU A 120 -7.83 6.86 15.66
CA LEU A 120 -6.96 5.77 15.21
C LEU A 120 -5.57 5.90 15.85
N GLU A 121 -4.94 4.76 16.17
CA GLU A 121 -3.55 4.73 16.63
C GLU A 121 -2.61 4.95 15.43
N VAL A 122 -2.17 6.18 15.27
CA VAL A 122 -1.34 6.60 14.14
C VAL A 122 0.13 6.35 14.46
N TYR A 123 0.81 5.61 13.58
CA TYR A 123 2.24 5.36 13.70
C TYR A 123 3.06 6.62 13.36
N LYS A 124 2.69 7.31 12.27
CA LYS A 124 3.27 8.62 11.89
C LYS A 124 2.31 9.39 10.98
N THR A 125 2.47 10.71 10.94
CA THR A 125 1.75 11.59 10.02
C THR A 125 2.74 12.25 9.05
N VAL A 126 2.48 12.13 7.75
CA VAL A 126 3.32 12.63 6.66
C VAL A 126 2.47 13.49 5.73
N ASN A 127 2.76 14.78 5.64
CA ASN A 127 2.04 15.72 4.76
C ASN A 127 0.50 15.68 4.91
N GLY A 128 0.01 15.50 6.15
CA GLY A 128 -1.42 15.39 6.46
C GLY A 128 -2.04 14.01 6.21
N ILE A 129 -1.24 13.02 5.81
CA ILE A 129 -1.64 11.63 5.72
C ILE A 129 -1.16 10.88 6.96
N SER A 130 -2.09 10.34 7.73
CA SER A 130 -1.81 9.44 8.83
C SER A 130 -1.52 8.05 8.28
N VAL A 131 -0.40 7.48 8.72
CA VAL A 131 0.03 6.12 8.41
C VAL A 131 -0.23 5.25 9.63
N ILE A 132 -1.04 4.21 9.43
CA ILE A 132 -1.23 3.14 10.41
C ILE A 132 -0.46 1.94 9.88
N TYR A 133 0.47 1.45 10.68
CA TYR A 133 1.31 0.33 10.33
C TYR A 133 1.12 -0.75 11.37
N ASN A 134 0.53 -1.88 10.97
CA ASN A 134 0.53 -3.05 11.84
C ASN A 134 1.90 -3.73 11.74
N LYS A 135 2.67 -3.63 12.82
CA LYS A 135 4.01 -4.22 12.92
C LYS A 135 3.99 -5.74 13.03
N GLU A 136 2.85 -6.32 13.39
CA GLU A 136 2.70 -7.78 13.47
C GLU A 136 2.52 -8.35 12.05
N ALA A 137 3.49 -9.15 11.63
CA ALA A 137 3.46 -9.86 10.35
C ALA A 137 2.33 -10.89 10.36
N GLN A 138 1.52 -10.91 9.30
CA GLN A 138 0.53 -11.98 9.09
C GLN A 138 1.10 -13.03 8.14
N ASP A 139 1.19 -14.28 8.57
CA ASP A 139 1.51 -15.41 7.69
C ASP A 139 0.31 -15.69 6.77
N ILE A 140 0.55 -15.73 5.45
CA ILE A 140 -0.50 -15.97 4.45
C ILE A 140 -0.85 -17.45 4.36
N PHE A 141 0.07 -18.34 4.69
CA PHE A 141 -0.08 -19.78 4.51
C PHE A 141 -0.47 -20.52 5.79
N GLY A 142 -0.75 -19.77 6.86
CA GLY A 142 -0.87 -20.28 8.22
C GLY A 142 -1.50 -21.66 8.34
N ASP A 143 -0.68 -22.60 8.80
CA ASP A 143 -0.94 -23.34 10.04
C ASP A 143 -0.04 -22.77 11.15
#